data_AF-A0A351YG58-F1
#
_entry.id   AF-A0A351YG58-F1
#
_cell.length_a   1.000
_cell.length_b   1.000
_cell.length_c   1.000
_cell.angle_alpha   90.00
_cell.angle_beta   90.00
_cell.angle_gamma   90.00
#
_symmetry.space_group_name_H-M   'P 1'
#
loop_
_entity.id
_entity.type
_entity.pdbx_description
1 polymer ?
#
loop_
_entity_poly.entity_id
_entity_poly.type
_entity_poly.pdbx_seq_one_letter_code
_entity_poly.pdbx_strand_id
1 'polypeptide(L)'
;GLDYPGIGPMHANLAVRHRATVLAVNDDEALRAAYELTRLEGIIPALESAHALGALPKLKFRLTDIVVLTVSGRGDKDIETYLAHMPNQSAS
;
A
#
# COMPACT_ATOMS: atom_id res chain seq x y z
N GLY A 1 4.47 10.81 -1.38
CA GLY A 1 4.71 10.97 -2.83
C GLY A 1 3.56 10.54 -3.73
N LEU A 2 2.36 10.27 -3.21
CA LEU A 2 1.14 10.10 -4.02
C LEU A 2 0.24 11.35 -4.03
N ASP A 3 0.68 12.44 -3.40
CA ASP A 3 -0.02 13.72 -3.39
C ASP A 3 0.18 14.47 -4.72
N TYR A 4 -0.36 13.86 -5.78
CA TYR A 4 -0.40 14.42 -7.11
C TYR A 4 -1.83 14.27 -7.64
N PRO A 5 -2.50 15.38 -8.02
CA PRO A 5 -3.93 15.35 -8.36
C PRO A 5 -4.24 14.67 -9.71
N GLY A 6 -3.20 14.36 -10.51
CA GLY A 6 -3.35 13.78 -11.84
C GLY A 6 -3.09 12.27 -11.89
N ILE A 7 -3.49 11.66 -13.00
CA ILE A 7 -3.15 10.27 -13.35
C ILE A 7 -2.60 10.26 -14.77
N GLY A 8 -1.57 9.45 -15.03
CA GLY A 8 -0.98 9.35 -16.36
C GLY A 8 -2.02 8.93 -17.42
N PRO A 9 -1.97 9.48 -18.64
CA PRO A 9 -3.04 9.28 -19.65
C PRO A 9 -3.24 7.81 -20.03
N MET A 10 -2.18 7.00 -20.00
CA MET A 10 -2.26 5.56 -20.22
C MET A 10 -3.08 4.84 -19.13
N HIS A 11 -2.87 5.18 -17.85
CA HIS A 11 -3.63 4.59 -16.74
C HIS A 11 -5.10 5.03 -16.78
N ALA A 12 -5.37 6.31 -17.10
CA ALA A 12 -6.73 6.80 -17.30
C ALA A 12 -7.47 6.04 -18.40
N ASN A 13 -6.83 5.86 -19.57
CA ASN A 13 -7.42 5.10 -20.67
C ASN A 13 -7.65 3.62 -20.33
N LEU A 14 -6.76 2.98 -19.57
CA LEU A 14 -6.96 1.60 -19.09
C LEU A 14 -8.16 1.50 -18.15
N ALA A 15 -8.34 2.45 -17.24
CA ALA A 15 -9.47 2.49 -16.32
C ALA A 15 -10.80 2.70 -17.06
N VAL A 16 -10.87 3.67 -17.98
CA VAL A 16 -12.07 3.95 -18.79
C VAL A 16 -12.46 2.76 -19.67
N ARG A 17 -11.48 1.99 -20.16
CA ARG A 17 -11.72 0.76 -20.92
C ARG A 17 -11.94 -0.49 -20.05
N HIS A 18 -12.04 -0.34 -18.73
CA HIS A 18 -12.20 -1.45 -17.78
C HIS A 18 -11.08 -2.51 -17.85
N ARG A 19 -9.87 -2.09 -18.25
CA ARG A 19 -8.66 -2.93 -18.28
C ARG A 19 -7.79 -2.80 -17.04
N ALA A 20 -8.07 -1.82 -16.20
CA ALA A 20 -7.45 -1.64 -14.89
C ALA A 20 -8.52 -1.18 -13.89
N THR A 21 -8.37 -1.62 -12.64
CA THR A 21 -9.24 -1.20 -11.53
C THR A 21 -8.48 -0.18 -10.69
N VAL A 22 -9.10 0.96 -10.42
CA VAL A 22 -8.55 2.00 -9.56
C VAL A 22 -9.18 1.87 -8.18
N LEU A 23 -8.35 1.72 -7.15
CA LEU A 23 -8.77 1.62 -5.75
C LEU A 23 -8.18 2.80 -4.98
N ALA A 24 -9.00 3.39 -4.12
CA ALA A 24 -8.54 4.38 -3.16
C ALA A 24 -8.07 3.68 -1.88
N VAL A 25 -6.96 4.14 -1.32
CA VAL A 25 -6.40 3.69 -0.04
C VAL A 25 -6.05 4.94 0.76
N ASN A 26 -6.44 4.97 2.03
CA ASN A 26 -6.11 6.09 2.92
C ASN A 26 -4.82 5.81 3.70
N ASP A 27 -4.31 6.84 4.38
CA ASP A 27 -3.04 6.76 5.10
C ASP A 27 -3.05 5.70 6.21
N ASP A 28 -4.15 5.55 6.95
CA ASP A 28 -4.27 4.56 8.02
C ASP A 28 -4.19 3.12 7.48
N GLU A 29 -4.82 2.86 6.34
CA GLU A 29 -4.76 1.57 5.65
C GLU A 29 -3.34 1.28 5.16
N ALA A 30 -2.67 2.26 4.57
CA ALA A 30 -1.29 2.13 4.12
C ALA A 30 -0.32 1.89 5.29
N LEU A 31 -0.43 2.67 6.37
CA LEU A 31 0.40 2.54 7.57
C LEU A 31 0.24 1.15 8.23
N ARG A 32 -1.00 0.67 8.35
CA ARG A 32 -1.27 -0.67 8.88
C ARG A 32 -0.61 -1.75 8.03
N ALA A 33 -0.74 -1.64 6.71
CA ALA A 33 -0.16 -2.61 5.77
C ALA A 33 1.37 -2.59 5.76
N ALA A 34 1.98 -1.40 5.89
CA ALA A 34 3.43 -1.28 6.04
C ALA A 34 3.94 -1.96 7.32
N TYR A 35 3.23 -1.76 8.44
CA TYR A 35 3.57 -2.39 9.71
C TYR A 35 3.47 -3.92 9.62
N GLU A 36 2.40 -4.42 9.00
CA GLU A 36 2.21 -5.85 8.78
C GLU A 36 3.34 -6.45 7.93
N LEU A 37 3.69 -5.83 6.80
CA LEU A 37 4.80 -6.28 5.97
C LEU A 37 6.15 -6.27 6.73
N THR A 38 6.39 -5.23 7.51
CA THR A 38 7.62 -5.11 8.32
C THR A 38 7.68 -6.20 9.37
N ARG A 39 6.56 -6.48 10.06
CA ARG A 39 6.50 -7.48 11.14
C ARG A 39 6.60 -8.91 10.61
N LEU A 40 6.00 -9.19 9.46
CA LEU A 40 5.96 -10.55 8.89
C LEU A 40 7.22 -10.88 8.09
N GLU A 41 7.70 -9.94 7.28
CA GLU A 41 8.75 -10.20 6.28
C GLU A 41 10.05 -9.42 6.54
N GLY A 42 10.08 -8.52 7.53
CA GLY A 42 11.25 -7.67 7.82
C GLY A 42 11.51 -6.60 6.76
N ILE A 43 10.55 -6.34 5.87
CA ILE A 43 10.67 -5.35 4.80
C ILE A 43 9.97 -4.07 5.23
N ILE A 44 10.69 -2.96 5.27
CA ILE A 44 10.14 -1.63 5.53
C ILE A 44 9.85 -0.96 4.18
N PRO A 45 8.58 -0.95 3.71
CA PRO A 45 8.25 -0.36 2.41
C PRO A 45 8.22 1.17 2.49
N ALA A 46 8.40 1.84 1.35
CA ALA A 46 8.00 3.24 1.21
C ALA A 46 6.48 3.38 1.42
N LEU A 47 6.00 4.51 1.95
CA LEU A 47 4.57 4.70 2.18
C LEU A 47 3.74 4.61 0.90
N GLU A 48 4.29 5.02 -0.25
CA GLU A 48 3.64 4.86 -1.55
C GLU A 48 3.49 3.38 -1.96
N SER A 49 4.46 2.53 -1.61
CA SER A 49 4.36 1.08 -1.81
C SER A 49 3.32 0.47 -0.87
N ALA A 50 3.24 0.97 0.38
CA ALA A 50 2.29 0.50 1.37
C ALA A 50 0.83 0.72 0.96
N HIS A 51 0.54 1.76 0.17
CA HIS A 51 -0.80 1.96 -0.43
C HIS A 51 -1.23 0.79 -1.30
N ALA A 52 -0.31 0.16 -2.04
CA ALA A 52 -0.64 -1.02 -2.84
C ALA A 52 -0.99 -2.23 -1.95
N LEU A 53 -0.31 -2.41 -0.82
CA LEU A 53 -0.65 -3.45 0.16
C LEU A 53 -1.99 -3.16 0.86
N GLY A 54 -2.24 -1.92 1.25
CA GLY A 54 -3.50 -1.49 1.87
C GLY A 54 -4.74 -1.68 0.98
N ALA A 55 -4.54 -1.86 -0.33
CA ALA A 55 -5.62 -2.20 -1.26
C ALA A 55 -6.01 -3.69 -1.24
N LEU A 56 -5.11 -4.59 -0.82
CA LEU A 56 -5.33 -6.04 -0.89
C LEU A 56 -6.58 -6.49 -0.10
N PRO A 57 -6.88 -5.99 1.12
CA PRO A 57 -8.09 -6.36 1.84
C PRO A 57 -9.40 -6.00 1.13
N LYS A 58 -9.36 -5.11 0.12
CA LYS A 58 -10.54 -4.68 -0.67
C LYS A 58 -10.81 -5.60 -1.85
N LEU A 59 -9.89 -6.51 -2.15
CA LEU A 59 -9.96 -7.46 -3.26
C LEU A 59 -10.38 -8.84 -2.75
N LYS A 60 -10.97 -9.65 -3.63
CA LYS A 60 -11.30 -11.05 -3.36
C LYS A 60 -10.31 -11.96 -4.07
N PHE A 61 -9.66 -12.82 -3.32
CA PHE A 61 -8.71 -13.79 -3.83
C PHE A 61 -9.20 -15.21 -3.55
N ARG A 62 -8.90 -16.12 -4.47
CA ARG A 62 -8.97 -17.56 -4.24
C ARG A 62 -7.62 -18.03 -3.72
N LEU A 63 -7.59 -19.14 -3.00
CA LEU A 63 -6.34 -19.73 -2.49
C LEU A 63 -5.32 -20.09 -3.59
N THR A 64 -5.79 -20.27 -4.82
CA THR A 64 -4.96 -20.60 -5.99
C THR A 64 -4.46 -19.38 -6.76
N ASP A 65 -4.90 -18.17 -6.42
CA ASP A 65 -4.50 -16.97 -7.13
C ASP A 65 -3.06 -16.58 -6.74
N ILE A 66 -2.25 -16.23 -7.74
CA ILE A 66 -0.90 -15.70 -7.53
C ILE A 66 -0.96 -14.20 -7.71
N VAL A 67 -0.61 -13.46 -6.66
CA VAL A 67 -0.62 -12.00 -6.66
C VAL A 67 0.82 -11.49 -6.78
N VAL A 68 1.06 -10.61 -7.75
CA VAL A 68 2.33 -9.90 -7.90
C VAL A 68 2.11 -8.46 -7.50
N LEU A 69 2.95 -7.97 -6.58
CA LEU A 69 2.90 -6.61 -6.07
C LEU A 69 4.21 -5.89 -6.37
N THR A 70 4.12 -4.61 -6.75
CA THR A 70 5.30 -3.74 -6.88
C THR A 70 5.58 -3.06 -5.55
N VAL A 71 6.73 -3.37 -4.94
CA VAL A 71 7.33 -2.59 -3.85
C VAL A 71 8.32 -1.62 -4.48
N SER A 72 7.85 -0.41 -4.81
CA SER A 72 8.59 0.57 -5.61
C SER A 72 9.76 1.22 -4.89
N GLY A 73 9.80 1.17 -3.56
CA GLY A 73 10.84 1.81 -2.76
C GLY A 73 10.92 1.31 -1.32
N ARG A 74 12.02 1.69 -0.67
CA ARG A 74 12.33 1.40 0.73
C ARG A 74 11.92 2.57 1.63
N GLY A 75 11.40 2.26 2.82
CA GLY A 75 10.88 3.24 3.77
C GLY A 75 11.91 3.83 4.73
N ASP A 76 13.21 3.76 4.44
CA ASP A 76 14.28 4.27 5.33
C ASP A 76 14.06 5.74 5.72
N LYS A 77 13.46 6.54 4.83
CA LYS A 77 13.18 7.97 5.04
C LYS A 77 11.90 8.23 5.83
N ASP A 78 11.02 7.23 5.93
CA ASP A 78 9.66 7.36 6.47
C ASP A 78 9.54 6.75 7.89
N ILE A 79 10.67 6.31 8.46
CA ILE A 79 10.73 5.66 9.79
C ILE A 79 10.11 6.53 10.89
N GLU A 80 10.37 7.84 10.88
CA GLU A 80 9.79 8.75 11.88
C GLU A 80 8.26 8.82 11.76
N THR A 81 7.71 8.84 10.54
CA THR A 81 6.27 8.83 10.31
C THR A 81 5.64 7.52 10.79
N TYR A 82 6.31 6.39 10.56
CA TYR A 82 5.87 5.08 11.08
C TYR A 82 5.82 5.05 12.60
N LEU A 83 6.86 5.55 13.27
CA LEU A 83 6.95 5.56 14.73
C LEU A 83 5.90 6.49 15.35
N ALA A 84 5.64 7.65 14.73
CA ALA A 84 4.64 8.61 15.22
C ALA A 84 3.19 8.08 15.13
N HIS A 85 2.89 7.25 14.15
CA HIS A 85 1.56 6.67 13.93
C HIS A 85 1.45 5.22 14.41
N MET A 86 2.46 4.75 15.15
CA MET A 86 2.46 3.41 15.68
C MET A 86 1.32 3.31 16.71
N PRO A 87 0.30 2.46 16.48
CA PRO A 87 -0.77 2.31 17.45
C PRO A 87 -0.14 1.87 18.77
N ASN A 88 -0.50 2.55 19.86
CA ASN A 88 -0.04 2.20 21.21
C ASN A 88 -0.31 0.71 21.42
N GLN A 89 0.73 -0.11 21.35
CA GLN A 89 0.64 -1.49 21.76
C GLN A 89 0.59 -1.47 23.28
N SER A 90 -0.61 -1.33 23.82
CA SER A 90 -0.87 -1.76 25.19
C SER A 90 -0.44 -3.22 25.25
N ALA A 91 0.68 -3.45 25.93
CA ALA A 91 1.17 -4.77 26.27
C ALA A 91 0.01 -5.60 26.83
N SER A 92 -0.26 -6.74 26.20
CA SER A 92 -0.99 -7.86 26.78
C SER A 92 -0.04 -9.03 26.91
#